data_AF-A0A560JA00-F1
#
_entry.id   AF-A0A560JA00-F1
#
_cell.length_a   1.000
_cell.length_b   1.000
_cell.length_c   1.000
_cell.angle_alpha   90.00
_cell.angle_beta   90.00
_cell.angle_gamma   90.00
#
_symmetry.space_group_name_H-M   'P 1'
#
loop_
_entity.id
_entity.type
_entity.pdbx_description
1 polymer ?
#
loop_
_entity_poly.entity_id
_entity_poly.type
_entity_poly.pdbx_seq_one_letter_code
_entity_poly.pdbx_strand_id
1 'polypeptide(L)'
;MGENSKVFSARLMLAAAGLAALTGCDSLDYLFGGSRPTPDEFRVLARAPLEVPPDFNLRPPQPGSPRPQEIVKETRATSTVFGAATTEATAVASATANQSKGEAALVAKAGGDQADPQIRRIIDKEWPGTVVGDRGFLDGLMFWKGDDKPAANGPTVQRDSSSAGSR
;
A
#
# COMPACT_ATOMS: atom_id res chain seq x y z
N MET A 1 -13.76 -44.87 73.65
CA MET A 1 -12.46 -44.42 73.08
C MET A 1 -12.45 -44.12 71.57
N GLY A 2 -13.50 -44.43 70.78
CA GLY A 2 -13.38 -44.45 69.31
C GLY A 2 -13.60 -43.13 68.54
N GLU A 3 -14.32 -42.14 69.09
CA GLU A 3 -14.64 -40.91 68.35
C GLU A 3 -13.45 -39.95 68.21
N ASN A 4 -12.65 -39.80 69.28
CA ASN A 4 -11.50 -38.89 69.30
C ASN A 4 -10.37 -39.33 68.33
N SER A 5 -10.27 -40.63 68.04
CA SER A 5 -9.31 -41.18 67.09
C SER A 5 -9.70 -40.89 65.62
N LYS A 6 -11.00 -40.89 65.32
CA LYS A 6 -11.52 -40.56 63.97
C LYS A 6 -11.35 -39.07 63.65
N VAL A 7 -11.58 -38.18 64.62
CA VAL A 7 -11.36 -36.74 64.41
C VAL A 7 -9.86 -36.40 64.32
N PHE A 8 -8.99 -37.13 65.01
CA PHE A 8 -7.54 -36.93 64.92
C PHE A 8 -6.99 -37.38 63.56
N SER A 9 -7.42 -38.55 63.06
CA SER A 9 -7.05 -39.03 61.73
C SER A 9 -7.61 -38.15 60.60
N ALA A 10 -8.83 -37.63 60.73
CA ALA A 10 -9.40 -36.68 59.78
C ALA A 10 -8.63 -35.35 59.73
N ARG A 11 -8.22 -34.82 60.89
CA ARG A 11 -7.38 -33.61 60.97
C ARG A 11 -6.00 -33.82 60.37
N LEU A 12 -5.40 -34.99 60.59
CA LEU A 12 -4.10 -35.34 60.02
C LEU A 12 -4.17 -35.46 58.49
N MET A 13 -5.22 -36.07 57.94
CA MET A 13 -5.44 -36.13 56.49
C MET A 13 -5.65 -34.74 55.86
N LEU A 14 -6.42 -33.87 56.54
CA LEU A 14 -6.64 -32.51 56.04
C LEU A 14 -5.35 -31.68 56.06
N ALA A 15 -4.52 -31.83 57.10
CA ALA A 15 -3.22 -31.19 57.17
C ALA A 15 -2.27 -31.70 56.07
N ALA A 16 -2.21 -33.03 55.86
CA ALA A 16 -1.39 -33.63 54.81
C ALA A 16 -1.80 -33.15 53.40
N ALA A 17 -3.11 -33.02 53.14
CA ALA A 17 -3.62 -32.47 51.89
C ALA A 17 -3.22 -31.00 51.69
N GLY A 18 -3.23 -30.19 52.76
CA GLY A 18 -2.80 -28.79 52.71
C GLY A 18 -1.30 -28.63 52.40
N LEU A 19 -0.44 -29.47 52.99
CA LEU A 19 0.99 -29.46 52.68
C LEU A 19 1.28 -29.90 51.23
N ALA A 20 0.55 -30.90 50.72
CA ALA A 20 0.68 -31.34 49.33
C ALA A 20 0.22 -30.29 48.31
N ALA A 21 -0.72 -29.42 48.66
CA ALA A 21 -1.14 -28.32 47.80
C ALA A 21 -0.08 -27.21 47.68
N LEU A 22 0.77 -27.05 48.71
CA LEU A 22 1.78 -25.99 48.74
C LEU A 22 3.04 -26.30 47.91
N THR A 23 3.33 -27.59 47.65
CA THR A 23 4.49 -27.99 46.83
C THR A 23 4.33 -27.66 45.34
N GLY A 24 3.11 -27.32 44.90
CA GLY A 24 2.85 -26.88 43.52
C GLY A 24 3.17 -25.41 43.23
N CYS A 25 3.36 -24.58 44.26
CA CYS A 25 3.62 -23.14 44.07
C CYS A 25 5.01 -22.84 43.48
N ASP A 26 6.00 -23.73 43.65
CA ASP A 26 7.33 -23.59 43.05
C ASP A 26 7.29 -23.63 41.51
N SER A 27 6.32 -24.36 40.95
CA SER A 27 6.10 -24.44 39.49
C SER A 27 5.47 -23.17 38.91
N LEU A 28 4.86 -22.32 39.76
CA LEU A 28 4.26 -21.06 39.32
C LEU A 28 5.35 -20.04 38.96
N ASP A 29 6.50 -20.01 39.64
CA ASP A 29 7.60 -19.10 39.33
C ASP A 29 8.15 -19.30 37.91
N TYR A 30 8.15 -20.53 37.40
CA TYR A 30 8.52 -20.81 36.01
C TYR A 30 7.49 -20.29 35.01
N LEU A 31 6.19 -20.45 35.31
CA LEU A 31 5.08 -19.96 34.48
C LEU A 31 5.02 -18.42 34.45
N PHE A 32 5.21 -17.78 35.60
CA PHE A 32 5.25 -16.32 35.77
C PHE A 32 6.59 -15.68 35.39
N GLY A 33 7.56 -16.48 34.91
CA GLY A 33 8.75 -15.97 34.23
C GLY A 33 9.91 -15.58 35.13
N GLY A 34 9.90 -15.96 36.41
CA GLY A 34 10.96 -15.64 37.37
C GLY A 34 12.29 -16.37 37.11
N SER A 35 12.26 -17.52 36.42
CA SER A 35 13.44 -18.40 36.23
C SER A 35 13.67 -18.81 34.77
N ARG A 36 13.22 -18.00 33.81
CA ARG A 36 13.56 -18.23 32.40
C ARG A 36 15.02 -17.83 32.19
N PRO A 37 15.92 -18.75 31.76
CA PRO A 37 17.25 -18.35 31.35
C PRO A 37 17.10 -17.39 30.17
N THR A 38 17.41 -16.11 30.38
CA THR A 38 17.46 -15.12 29.30
C THR A 38 18.55 -15.55 28.33
N PRO A 39 18.24 -15.79 27.06
CA PRO A 39 19.26 -16.13 26.07
C PRO A 39 20.27 -15.01 25.99
N ASP A 40 21.56 -15.34 26.07
CA ASP A 40 22.67 -14.38 25.96
C ASP A 40 22.59 -13.62 24.64
N GLU A 41 22.12 -12.37 24.70
CA GLU A 41 21.93 -11.49 23.56
C GLU A 41 23.26 -11.07 22.90
N PHE A 42 24.40 -11.35 23.53
CA PHE A 42 25.73 -11.09 22.99
C PHE A 42 26.40 -12.34 22.42
N ARG A 43 25.74 -13.50 22.47
CA ARG A 43 26.28 -14.73 21.89
C ARG A 43 26.20 -14.67 20.37
N VAL A 44 27.33 -14.31 19.75
CA VAL A 44 27.48 -14.35 18.29
C VAL A 44 27.56 -15.81 17.83
N LEU A 45 26.51 -16.30 17.17
CA LEU A 45 26.59 -17.54 16.40
C LEU A 45 27.33 -17.26 15.08
N ALA A 46 28.40 -18.01 14.81
CA ALA A 46 29.07 -17.96 13.53
C ALA A 46 28.11 -18.43 12.43
N ARG A 47 27.72 -17.53 11.53
CA ARG A 47 26.96 -17.88 10.33
C ARG A 47 27.89 -18.54 9.34
N ALA A 48 27.41 -19.57 8.65
CA ALA A 48 28.14 -20.16 7.53
C ALA A 48 28.59 -19.04 6.56
N PRO A 49 29.81 -19.10 6.01
CA PRO A 49 30.29 -18.09 5.09
C PRO A 49 29.34 -17.96 3.90
N LEU A 50 29.09 -16.73 3.46
CA LEU A 50 28.34 -16.48 2.23
C LEU A 50 29.24 -16.87 1.06
N GLU A 51 28.91 -17.97 0.38
CA GLU A 51 29.49 -18.29 -0.92
C GLU A 51 28.95 -17.27 -1.93
N VAL A 52 29.85 -16.45 -2.46
CA VAL A 52 29.56 -15.61 -3.61
C VAL A 52 29.46 -16.54 -4.82
N PRO A 53 28.29 -16.65 -5.48
CA PRO A 53 28.16 -17.47 -6.68
C PRO A 53 29.17 -17.00 -7.74
N PRO A 54 29.67 -17.89 -8.62
CA PRO A 54 30.66 -17.53 -9.61
C PRO A 54 30.17 -16.33 -10.42
N ASP A 55 30.94 -15.24 -10.36
CA ASP A 55 30.64 -14.01 -11.07
C ASP A 55 30.36 -14.34 -12.53
N PHE A 56 29.12 -14.10 -12.96
CA PHE A 56 28.83 -14.00 -14.38
C PHE A 56 29.66 -12.83 -14.88
N ASN A 57 30.82 -13.12 -15.47
CA ASN A 57 31.55 -12.23 -16.34
C ASN A 57 30.65 -11.93 -17.55
N LEU A 58 29.57 -11.19 -17.32
CA LEU A 58 28.90 -10.45 -18.35
C LEU A 58 29.98 -9.53 -18.90
N ARG A 59 30.29 -9.71 -20.19
CA ARG A 59 31.19 -8.82 -20.91
C ARG A 59 30.78 -7.39 -20.58
N PRO A 60 31.68 -6.56 -20.00
CA PRO A 60 31.37 -5.16 -19.74
C PRO A 60 30.77 -4.53 -21.00
N PRO A 61 29.63 -3.83 -20.90
CA PRO A 61 29.00 -3.23 -22.07
C PRO A 61 30.01 -2.30 -22.74
N GLN A 62 30.13 -2.40 -24.06
CA GLN A 62 31.09 -1.61 -24.80
C GLN A 62 30.82 -0.12 -24.57
N PRO A 63 31.83 0.70 -24.23
CA PRO A 63 31.66 2.14 -24.11
C PRO A 63 31.04 2.70 -25.40
N GLY A 64 29.84 3.29 -25.29
CA GLY A 64 29.12 3.88 -26.42
C GLY A 64 28.03 3.02 -27.07
N SER A 65 27.79 1.78 -26.61
CA SER A 65 26.61 1.03 -27.06
C SER A 65 25.32 1.73 -26.59
N PRO A 66 24.28 1.89 -27.44
CA PRO A 66 23.01 2.47 -27.02
C PRO A 66 22.47 1.68 -25.83
N ARG A 67 22.36 2.34 -24.67
CA ARG A 67 21.83 1.70 -23.47
C ARG A 67 20.33 1.50 -23.69
N PRO A 68 19.80 0.27 -23.72
CA PRO A 68 18.36 0.06 -23.88
C PRO A 68 17.53 0.68 -22.74
N GLN A 69 18.19 0.97 -21.61
CA GLN A 69 17.58 1.59 -20.43
C GLN A 69 17.56 3.12 -20.49
N GLU A 70 18.27 3.74 -21.44
CA GLU A 70 18.33 5.18 -21.65
C GLU A 70 17.26 5.57 -22.67
N ILE A 71 15.99 5.43 -22.27
CA ILE A 71 14.90 6.11 -22.96
C ILE A 71 15.24 7.61 -22.94
N VAL A 72 15.19 8.24 -24.13
CA VAL A 72 15.38 9.68 -24.32
C VAL A 72 14.61 10.42 -23.22
N LYS A 73 15.29 11.30 -22.47
CA LYS A 73 14.76 11.88 -21.22
C LYS A 73 13.43 12.60 -21.46
N GLU A 74 13.31 13.22 -22.63
CA GLU A 74 12.13 13.89 -23.13
C GLU A 74 10.97 12.90 -23.27
N THR A 75 11.18 11.75 -23.93
CA THR A 75 10.16 10.70 -24.05
C THR A 75 9.74 10.14 -22.69
N ARG A 76 10.70 9.93 -21.77
CA ARG A 76 10.39 9.50 -20.40
C ARG A 76 9.55 10.56 -19.67
N ALA A 77 9.96 11.83 -19.71
CA ALA A 77 9.25 12.94 -19.07
C ALA A 77 7.81 13.08 -19.62
N THR A 78 7.65 13.04 -20.94
CA THR A 78 6.33 13.09 -21.58
C THR A 78 5.46 11.90 -21.13
N SER A 79 5.99 10.68 -21.11
CA SER A 79 5.24 9.49 -20.68
C SER A 79 4.88 9.50 -19.18
N THR A 80 5.67 10.18 -18.34
CA THR A 80 5.34 10.35 -16.92
C THR A 80 4.31 11.44 -16.67
N VAL A 81 4.34 12.53 -17.44
CA VAL A 81 3.44 13.68 -17.26
C VAL A 81 2.06 13.40 -17.87
N PHE A 82 2.03 12.80 -19.06
CA PHE A 82 0.79 12.56 -19.81
C PHE A 82 0.29 11.11 -19.70
N GLY A 83 0.96 10.28 -18.89
CA GLY A 83 0.85 8.82 -19.02
C GLY A 83 1.42 8.36 -20.36
N ALA A 84 1.44 7.06 -20.64
CA ALA A 84 1.73 6.55 -21.98
C ALA A 84 0.64 7.07 -22.96
N ALA A 85 0.81 8.30 -23.45
CA ALA A 85 -0.05 8.94 -24.40
C ALA A 85 0.18 8.25 -25.75
N THR A 86 -0.59 7.21 -25.98
CA THR A 86 -1.40 6.99 -27.19
C THR A 86 -1.88 5.56 -27.11
N THR A 87 -3.02 5.37 -26.45
CA THR A 87 -4.15 4.53 -26.87
C THR A 87 -5.04 4.43 -25.65
N GLU A 88 -6.08 5.28 -25.57
CA GLU A 88 -7.07 5.25 -24.49
C GLU A 88 -7.75 3.87 -24.37
N ALA A 89 -7.75 3.07 -25.44
CA ALA A 89 -8.17 1.66 -25.41
C ALA A 89 -7.17 0.72 -24.71
N THR A 90 -5.88 1.05 -24.66
CA THR A 90 -4.83 0.21 -24.04
C THR A 90 -4.59 0.55 -22.58
N ALA A 91 -5.03 1.72 -22.10
CA ALA A 91 -5.01 2.06 -20.68
C ALA A 91 -6.00 1.22 -19.88
N VAL A 92 -7.20 0.98 -20.42
CA VAL A 92 -8.19 0.05 -19.83
C VAL A 92 -7.68 -1.40 -19.91
N ALA A 93 -7.07 -1.79 -21.03
CA ALA A 93 -6.50 -3.14 -21.20
C ALA A 93 -5.28 -3.39 -20.28
N SER A 94 -4.42 -2.38 -20.06
CA SER A 94 -3.26 -2.47 -19.16
C SER A 94 -3.66 -2.48 -17.69
N ALA A 95 -4.76 -1.79 -17.34
CA ALA A 95 -5.35 -1.85 -16.01
C ALA A 95 -5.94 -3.23 -15.70
N THR A 96 -6.36 -4.00 -16.72
CA THR A 96 -6.80 -5.41 -16.58
C THR A 96 -5.62 -6.39 -16.57
N ALA A 97 -4.54 -6.11 -17.31
CA ALA A 97 -3.39 -7.01 -17.47
C ALA A 97 -2.56 -7.25 -16.19
N ASN A 98 -2.63 -6.32 -15.22
CA ASN A 98 -1.94 -6.43 -13.92
C ASN A 98 -2.89 -6.72 -12.74
N GLN A 99 -4.15 -7.09 -12.97
CA GLN A 99 -5.06 -7.39 -11.85
C GLN A 99 -4.84 -8.79 -11.30
N SER A 100 -4.81 -8.87 -9.98
CA SER A 100 -4.93 -10.14 -9.28
C SER A 100 -6.34 -10.72 -9.45
N LYS A 101 -6.46 -12.04 -9.27
CA LYS A 101 -7.76 -12.74 -9.34
C LYS A 101 -8.80 -12.17 -8.37
N GLY A 102 -8.35 -11.65 -7.21
CA GLY A 102 -9.23 -11.04 -6.22
C GLY A 102 -9.78 -9.67 -6.66
N GLU A 103 -8.93 -8.85 -7.28
CA GLU A 103 -9.34 -7.54 -7.82
C GLU A 103 -10.33 -7.71 -8.98
N ALA A 104 -10.07 -8.66 -9.90
CA ALA A 104 -10.99 -8.96 -10.98
C ALA A 104 -12.38 -9.40 -10.48
N ALA A 105 -12.44 -10.22 -9.42
CA ALA A 105 -13.70 -10.65 -8.83
C ALA A 105 -14.47 -9.50 -8.15
N LEU A 106 -13.75 -8.57 -7.51
CA LEU A 106 -14.36 -7.38 -6.91
C LEU A 106 -14.89 -6.42 -7.97
N VAL A 107 -14.13 -6.18 -9.04
CA VAL A 107 -14.53 -5.31 -10.17
C VAL A 107 -15.74 -5.89 -10.88
N ALA A 108 -15.76 -7.21 -11.12
CA ALA A 108 -16.92 -7.91 -11.69
C ALA A 108 -18.18 -7.75 -10.84
N LYS A 109 -18.04 -7.82 -9.51
CA LYS A 109 -19.16 -7.61 -8.59
C LYS A 109 -19.61 -6.15 -8.52
N ALA A 110 -18.68 -5.21 -8.72
CA ALA A 110 -18.96 -3.78 -8.80
C ALA A 110 -19.51 -3.34 -10.17
N GLY A 111 -19.56 -4.24 -11.16
CA GLY A 111 -20.01 -3.94 -12.53
C GLY A 111 -19.06 -3.04 -13.31
N GLY A 112 -17.79 -2.96 -12.92
CA GLY A 112 -16.80 -2.11 -13.58
C GLY A 112 -16.47 -2.55 -15.02
N ASP A 113 -16.72 -3.82 -15.31
CA ASP A 113 -16.64 -4.47 -16.62
C ASP A 113 -17.79 -4.11 -17.57
N GLN A 114 -18.86 -3.48 -17.08
CA GLN A 114 -19.98 -2.97 -17.90
C GLN A 114 -19.87 -1.46 -18.19
N ALA A 115 -18.83 -0.79 -17.71
CA ALA A 115 -18.64 0.64 -17.92
C ALA A 115 -18.23 0.93 -19.38
N ASP A 116 -18.88 1.92 -20.01
CA ASP A 116 -18.49 2.39 -21.34
C ASP A 116 -17.07 3.00 -21.28
N PRO A 117 -16.08 2.47 -22.03
CA PRO A 117 -14.73 3.00 -22.07
C PRO A 117 -14.65 4.46 -22.55
N GLN A 118 -15.68 4.96 -23.25
CA GLN A 118 -15.74 6.31 -23.78
C GLN A 118 -16.61 7.26 -22.94
N ILE A 119 -17.09 6.84 -21.77
CA ILE A 119 -18.00 7.65 -20.93
C ILE A 119 -17.45 9.04 -20.61
N ARG A 120 -16.13 9.19 -20.45
CA ARG A 120 -15.48 10.49 -20.24
C ARG A 120 -15.71 11.43 -21.42
N ARG A 121 -15.56 10.94 -22.65
CA ARG A 121 -15.79 11.75 -23.87
C ARG A 121 -17.25 12.12 -24.05
N ILE A 122 -18.17 11.24 -23.64
CA ILE A 122 -19.61 11.52 -23.66
C ILE A 122 -19.91 12.64 -22.66
N ILE A 123 -19.43 12.53 -21.42
CA ILE A 123 -19.60 13.55 -20.38
C ILE A 123 -19.02 14.90 -20.83
N ASP A 124 -17.81 14.92 -21.38
CA ASP A 124 -17.15 16.15 -21.85
C ASP A 124 -17.94 16.82 -22.99
N LYS A 125 -18.56 16.02 -23.86
CA LYS A 125 -19.40 16.50 -24.95
C LYS A 125 -20.75 17.04 -24.46
N GLU A 126 -21.34 16.41 -23.44
CA GLU A 126 -22.61 16.81 -22.85
C GLU A 126 -22.47 18.03 -21.93
N TRP A 127 -21.30 18.21 -21.30
CA TRP A 127 -21.01 19.28 -20.33
C TRP A 127 -19.81 20.15 -20.75
N PRO A 128 -19.87 20.84 -21.91
CA PRO A 128 -18.78 21.71 -22.34
C PRO A 128 -18.71 22.95 -21.45
N GLY A 129 -17.70 23.03 -20.58
CA GLY A 129 -17.41 24.21 -19.75
C GLY A 129 -17.34 23.97 -18.24
N THR A 130 -17.58 22.74 -17.77
CA THR A 130 -17.29 22.40 -16.37
C THR A 130 -15.77 22.33 -16.18
N VAL A 131 -15.20 23.35 -15.53
CA VAL A 131 -13.80 23.29 -15.08
C VAL A 131 -13.73 22.27 -13.95
N VAL A 132 -13.22 21.08 -14.26
CA VAL A 132 -12.95 20.03 -13.27
C VAL A 132 -11.66 20.40 -12.53
N GLY A 133 -11.79 21.26 -11.52
CA GLY A 133 -10.68 21.69 -10.67
C GLY A 133 -11.03 22.91 -9.84
N ASP A 134 -10.56 22.94 -8.60
CA ASP A 134 -10.67 24.13 -7.77
C ASP A 134 -9.75 25.23 -8.33
N ARG A 135 -10.34 26.35 -8.75
CA ARG A 135 -9.59 27.49 -9.31
C ARG A 135 -8.60 28.05 -8.29
N GLY A 136 -8.94 28.04 -7.00
CA GLY A 136 -8.04 28.54 -5.95
C GLY A 136 -6.78 27.69 -5.81
N PHE A 137 -6.94 26.36 -5.84
CA PHE A 137 -5.82 25.42 -5.88
C PHE A 137 -4.97 25.56 -7.16
N LEU A 138 -5.60 25.63 -8.33
CA LEU A 138 -4.89 25.75 -9.61
C LEU A 138 -4.11 27.06 -9.72
N ASP A 139 -4.68 28.18 -9.26
CA ASP A 139 -3.99 29.46 -9.18
C ASP A 139 -2.83 29.39 -8.18
N GLY A 140 -3.04 28.74 -7.02
CA GLY A 140 -1.97 28.52 -6.04
C GLY A 140 -0.81 27.70 -6.59
N LEU A 141 -1.07 26.75 -7.50
CA LEU A 141 -0.05 25.95 -8.16
C LEU A 141 0.66 26.71 -9.30
N MET A 142 -0.10 27.42 -10.15
CA MET A 142 0.43 28.18 -11.29
C MET A 142 1.25 29.39 -10.82
N PHE A 143 0.80 30.06 -9.76
CA PHE A 143 1.41 31.27 -9.21
C PHE A 143 2.13 31.01 -7.87
N TRP A 144 2.58 29.77 -7.64
CA TRP A 144 3.21 29.37 -6.37
C TRP A 144 4.52 30.11 -6.03
N LYS A 145 5.09 30.86 -6.99
CA LYS A 145 6.38 31.56 -6.88
C LYS A 145 6.26 33.09 -7.06
N GLY A 146 5.13 33.71 -6.68
CA GLY A 146 5.03 35.16 -6.50
C GLY A 146 4.01 35.90 -7.39
N ASP A 147 3.85 37.20 -7.11
CA ASP A 147 2.61 38.01 -7.00
C ASP A 147 1.72 38.25 -8.23
N ASP A 148 1.84 37.50 -9.32
CA ASP A 148 0.99 37.65 -10.51
C ASP A 148 -0.35 36.93 -10.35
N LYS A 149 -1.15 37.30 -9.33
CA LYS A 149 -2.54 36.83 -9.24
C LYS A 149 -3.37 37.47 -10.35
N PRO A 150 -4.01 36.69 -11.25
CA PRO A 150 -4.98 37.27 -12.16
C PRO A 150 -6.14 37.86 -11.35
N ALA A 151 -6.58 39.07 -11.71
CA ALA A 151 -7.75 39.69 -11.09
C ALA A 151 -8.94 38.71 -11.15
N ALA A 152 -9.80 38.71 -10.13
CA ALA A 152 -10.91 37.78 -9.90
C ALA A 152 -12.03 37.80 -10.98
N ASN A 153 -11.73 38.31 -12.17
CA ASN A 153 -12.55 38.32 -13.36
C ASN A 153 -11.84 37.44 -14.40
N GLY A 154 -11.86 36.12 -14.18
CA GLY A 154 -11.44 35.19 -15.23
C GLY A 154 -12.22 35.45 -16.52
N PRO A 155 -11.68 35.09 -17.71
CA PRO A 155 -12.35 35.36 -18.98
C PRO A 155 -13.73 34.71 -18.93
N THR A 156 -14.77 35.54 -18.78
CA THR A 156 -16.10 35.14 -19.19
C THR A 156 -15.98 34.95 -20.69
N VAL A 157 -16.03 33.69 -21.12
CA VAL A 157 -16.21 33.37 -22.55
C VAL A 157 -17.59 33.91 -22.90
N GLN A 158 -17.64 35.21 -23.24
CA GLN A 158 -18.82 35.82 -23.82
C GLN A 158 -18.97 35.19 -25.20
N ARG A 159 -19.88 34.22 -25.27
CA ARG A 159 -20.32 33.61 -26.52
C ARG A 159 -20.94 34.70 -27.38
N ASP A 160 -20.22 35.17 -28.38
CA ASP A 160 -20.76 35.94 -29.48
C ASP A 160 -21.69 35.03 -30.28
N SER A 161 -22.99 35.14 -30.02
CA SER A 161 -24.04 34.43 -30.77
C SER A 161 -24.26 35.08 -32.14
N SER A 162 -23.21 35.22 -32.96
CA SER A 162 -23.32 35.75 -34.33
C SER A 162 -22.50 34.93 -35.35
N SER A 163 -22.80 33.64 -35.50
CA SER A 163 -22.56 32.94 -36.76
C SER A 163 -23.41 31.66 -36.87
N ALA A 164 -24.73 31.83 -36.92
CA ALA A 164 -25.63 30.81 -37.43
C ALA A 164 -26.56 31.46 -38.44
N GLY A 165 -26.14 31.47 -39.71
CA GLY A 165 -26.98 31.90 -40.81
C GLY A 165 -26.21 32.30 -42.06
N SER A 166 -25.80 31.33 -42.88
CA SER A 166 -26.22 31.27 -44.28
C SER A 166 -25.61 30.05 -44.99
N ARG A 167 -26.52 29.22 -45.53
CA ARG A 167 -26.38 28.33 -46.70
C ARG A 167 -25.55 27.07 -46.55
#